data_AF-A0AA37B2G5-F1
#
_entry.id   AF-A0AA37B2G5-F1
#
_cell.length_a   1.000
_cell.length_b   1.000
_cell.length_c   1.000
_cell.angle_alpha   90.00
_cell.angle_beta   90.00
_cell.angle_gamma   90.00
#
_symmetry.space_group_name_H-M   'P 1'
#
loop_
_entity.id
_entity.type
_entity.pdbx_description
1 polymer ?
#
loop_
_entity_poly.entity_id
_entity_poly.type
_entity_poly.pdbx_seq_one_letter_code
_entity_poly.pdbx_strand_id
1 'polypeptide(L)'
;MVTDLHTLNFLTHSETLQFVVYNSSIILTDAQYLPSVFLDAPLDRSVNGSLWTLPWELRMYFLLILLGGAYFFTRKLAIDVSWLPFATITIAIFSTSFLLYSHLNDVKPHWFYTKFFRFSSAFFIGGSLYIIRNRISLTYPLMLTASAILASSFLILNTQYSFVVYILFTPYLILCAAYLPNGKILNYNKLGDYSYGMYIYAWPIQQCIAISIPGIKPFEMFILAFVGTLMLAYCSWNYIEKPALRIKSNLSIKGNITR
;
A
#
# COMPACT_ATOMS: atom_id res chain seq x y z
N MET A 1 -1.71 9.91 28.98
CA MET A 1 -0.26 9.57 28.97
C MET A 1 -0.03 8.58 27.83
N VAL A 2 1.16 8.45 27.22
CA VAL A 2 1.32 7.51 26.09
C VAL A 2 1.34 6.05 26.58
N THR A 3 1.99 5.77 27.72
CA THR A 3 2.01 4.45 28.37
C THR A 3 2.01 4.57 29.89
N ASP A 4 1.30 3.70 30.60
CA ASP A 4 1.29 3.68 32.09
C ASP A 4 2.30 2.69 32.71
N LEU A 5 3.00 1.89 31.89
CA LEU A 5 3.96 0.90 32.35
C LEU A 5 5.38 1.47 32.50
N HIS A 6 6.11 1.00 33.51
CA HIS A 6 7.55 1.24 33.62
C HIS A 6 8.29 0.61 32.43
N THR A 7 9.30 1.30 31.88
CA THR A 7 9.97 0.95 30.62
C THR A 7 10.47 -0.50 30.54
N LEU A 8 11.09 -1.01 31.60
CA LEU A 8 11.59 -2.39 31.64
C LEU A 8 10.46 -3.42 31.57
N ASN A 9 9.35 -3.16 32.27
CA ASN A 9 8.18 -4.03 32.28
C ASN A 9 7.46 -3.99 30.94
N PHE A 10 7.43 -2.82 30.29
CA PHE A 10 6.87 -2.66 28.95
C PHE A 10 7.65 -3.47 27.90
N LEU A 11 8.99 -3.38 27.90
CA LEU A 11 9.84 -4.06 26.91
C LEU A 11 9.85 -5.58 27.06
N THR A 12 9.70 -6.09 28.30
CA THR A 12 9.67 -7.53 28.58
C THR A 12 8.25 -8.11 28.57
N HIS A 13 7.23 -7.27 28.39
CA HIS A 13 5.84 -7.71 28.35
C HIS A 13 5.60 -8.66 27.16
N SER A 14 4.84 -9.73 27.39
CA SER A 14 4.54 -10.74 26.37
C SER A 14 3.89 -10.14 25.13
N GLU A 15 2.94 -9.22 25.32
CA GLU A 15 2.27 -8.51 24.21
C GLU A 15 3.24 -7.65 23.39
N THR A 16 4.20 -6.97 24.04
CA THR A 16 5.22 -6.18 23.33
C THR A 16 6.12 -7.07 22.49
N LEU A 17 6.56 -8.21 23.04
CA LEU A 17 7.37 -9.18 22.32
C LEU A 17 6.59 -9.79 21.15
N GLN A 18 5.33 -10.17 21.37
CA GLN A 18 4.45 -10.66 20.31
C GLN A 18 4.27 -9.61 19.22
N PHE A 19 4.03 -8.35 19.58
CA PHE A 19 3.90 -7.24 18.65
C PHE A 19 5.14 -7.13 17.75
N VAL A 20 6.34 -7.19 18.33
CA VAL A 20 7.60 -7.15 17.56
C VAL A 20 7.73 -8.36 16.63
N VAL A 21 7.47 -9.57 17.13
CA VAL A 21 7.60 -10.80 16.33
C VAL A 21 6.59 -10.85 15.18
N TYR A 22 5.32 -10.55 15.44
CA TYR A 22 4.28 -10.60 14.41
C TYR A 22 4.51 -9.54 13.34
N ASN A 23 4.75 -8.28 13.72
CA ASN A 23 4.95 -7.20 12.76
C ASN A 23 6.29 -7.31 12.00
N SER A 24 7.34 -7.89 12.59
CA SER A 24 8.60 -8.16 11.87
C SER A 24 8.50 -9.33 10.89
N SER A 25 7.65 -10.33 11.19
CA SER A 25 7.44 -11.47 10.30
C SER A 25 6.64 -11.12 9.05
N ILE A 26 5.76 -10.10 9.09
CA ILE A 26 4.89 -9.60 7.99
C ILE A 26 3.89 -10.64 7.44
N ILE A 27 4.05 -11.93 7.77
CA ILE A 27 3.33 -13.06 7.13
C ILE A 27 1.95 -13.31 7.74
N LEU A 28 1.82 -13.21 9.08
CA LEU A 28 0.72 -13.88 9.78
C LEU A 28 -0.36 -12.94 10.34
N THR A 29 -0.04 -11.72 10.75
CA THR A 29 -1.02 -10.89 11.48
C THR A 29 -0.60 -9.43 11.59
N ASP A 30 -1.58 -8.56 11.69
CA ASP A 30 -1.45 -7.17 12.13
C ASP A 30 -1.61 -7.13 13.65
N ALA A 31 -0.52 -7.32 14.40
CA ALA A 31 -0.54 -7.03 15.82
C ALA A 31 -0.65 -5.50 15.97
N GLN A 32 -1.83 -5.01 16.33
CA GLN A 32 -2.13 -3.58 16.36
C GLN A 32 -2.00 -2.95 17.75
N TYR A 33 -1.95 -3.74 18.82
CA TYR A 33 -2.04 -3.24 20.19
C TYR A 33 -0.73 -3.47 20.95
N LEU A 34 -0.39 -2.53 21.82
CA LEU A 34 0.69 -2.64 22.80
C LEU A 34 0.10 -2.45 24.21
N PRO A 35 0.74 -3.03 25.24
CA PRO A 35 0.20 -3.00 26.60
C PRO A 35 0.20 -1.58 27.15
N SER A 36 -0.97 -1.13 27.60
CA SER A 36 -1.21 0.19 28.17
C SER A 36 -0.83 1.37 27.26
N VAL A 37 -0.82 1.20 25.93
CA VAL A 37 -0.51 2.27 24.98
C VAL A 37 -1.79 2.83 24.36
N PHE A 38 -1.89 4.16 24.26
CA PHE A 38 -3.02 4.86 23.61
C PHE A 38 -4.40 4.48 24.15
N LEU A 39 -4.52 4.21 25.46
CA LEU A 39 -5.79 3.90 26.11
C LEU A 39 -6.81 5.05 26.02
N ASP A 40 -6.30 6.29 25.99
CA ASP A 40 -7.11 7.52 25.89
C ASP A 40 -7.34 7.98 24.45
N ALA A 41 -6.98 7.16 23.45
CA ALA A 41 -7.16 7.51 22.04
C ALA A 41 -8.65 7.68 21.68
N PRO A 42 -9.02 8.72 20.90
CA PRO A 42 -10.43 9.04 20.67
C PRO A 42 -11.17 8.08 19.72
N LEU A 43 -10.43 7.33 18.88
CA LEU A 43 -11.03 6.47 17.84
C LEU A 43 -10.68 4.99 18.04
N ASP A 44 -9.38 4.69 18.10
CA ASP A 44 -8.86 3.33 18.19
C ASP A 44 -7.55 3.35 18.96
N ARG A 45 -7.34 2.34 19.79
CA ARG A 45 -6.12 2.12 20.58
C ARG A 45 -5.00 1.46 19.77
N SER A 46 -5.19 1.25 18.46
CA SER A 46 -4.14 0.68 17.60
C SER A 46 -2.93 1.60 17.53
N VAL A 47 -1.75 1.01 17.71
CA VAL A 47 -0.47 1.71 17.67
C VAL A 47 -0.06 1.99 16.23
N ASN A 48 -0.42 1.10 15.29
CA ASN A 48 -0.11 1.29 13.89
C ASN A 48 -1.24 0.78 12.99
N GLY A 49 -2.18 1.67 12.68
CA GLY A 49 -3.29 1.42 11.77
C GLY A 49 -2.89 1.38 10.29
N SER A 50 -1.64 1.65 9.93
CA SER A 50 -1.18 1.55 8.53
C SER A 50 -0.81 0.10 8.17
N LEU A 51 -0.12 -0.62 9.07
CA LEU A 51 0.56 -1.90 8.80
C LEU A 51 -0.33 -3.02 8.22
N TRP A 52 -1.65 -2.98 8.44
CA TRP A 52 -2.56 -4.07 8.04
C TRP A 52 -2.59 -4.36 6.54
N THR A 53 -2.14 -3.44 5.68
CA THR A 53 -2.10 -3.65 4.22
C THR A 53 -0.89 -4.47 3.76
N LEU A 54 0.22 -4.45 4.50
CA LEU A 54 1.47 -5.14 4.10
C LEU A 54 1.29 -6.65 3.91
N PRO A 55 0.61 -7.40 4.80
CA PRO A 55 0.39 -8.83 4.57
C PRO A 55 -0.40 -9.12 3.29
N TRP A 56 -1.31 -8.22 2.89
CA TRP A 56 -2.06 -8.38 1.64
C TRP A 56 -1.18 -8.14 0.42
N GLU A 57 -0.32 -7.13 0.46
CA GLU A 57 0.66 -6.87 -0.57
C GLU A 57 1.62 -8.06 -0.74
N LEU A 58 2.14 -8.60 0.37
CA LEU A 58 3.00 -9.79 0.36
C LEU A 58 2.31 -10.99 -0.30
N ARG A 59 1.02 -11.23 0.00
CA ARG A 59 0.22 -12.29 -0.64
C ARG A 59 0.12 -12.09 -2.16
N MET A 60 -0.03 -10.86 -2.63
CA MET A 60 -0.08 -10.58 -4.07
C MET A 60 1.27 -10.85 -4.75
N TYR A 61 2.39 -10.48 -4.12
CA TYR A 61 3.72 -10.86 -4.61
C TYR A 61 3.92 -12.36 -4.61
N PHE A 62 3.45 -13.08 -3.57
CA PHE A 62 3.52 -14.54 -3.53
C PHE A 62 2.73 -15.17 -4.68
N LEU A 63 1.51 -14.69 -4.96
CA LEU A 63 0.73 -15.13 -6.14
C LEU A 63 1.48 -14.86 -7.44
N LEU A 64 2.10 -13.69 -7.59
CA LEU A 64 2.90 -13.37 -8.77
C LEU A 64 4.12 -14.30 -8.92
N ILE A 65 4.81 -14.64 -7.82
CA ILE A 65 5.92 -15.59 -7.80
C ILE A 65 5.43 -16.98 -8.22
N LEU A 66 4.27 -17.43 -7.72
CA LEU A 66 3.68 -18.71 -8.13
C LEU A 66 3.36 -18.72 -9.62
N LEU A 67 2.77 -17.65 -10.16
CA LEU A 67 2.49 -17.50 -11.59
C LEU A 67 3.77 -17.51 -12.42
N GLY A 68 4.79 -16.76 -12.00
CA GLY A 68 6.09 -16.71 -12.66
C GLY A 68 6.83 -18.05 -12.61
N GLY A 69 6.76 -18.76 -11.47
CA GLY A 69 7.33 -20.09 -11.28
C GLY A 69 6.64 -21.15 -12.14
N ALA A 70 5.30 -21.13 -12.19
CA ALA A 70 4.53 -21.97 -13.09
C ALA A 70 4.87 -21.67 -14.56
N TYR A 71 5.01 -20.40 -14.93
CA TYR A 71 5.40 -20.01 -16.29
C TYR A 71 6.78 -20.55 -16.65
N PHE A 72 7.76 -20.40 -15.74
CA PHE A 72 9.08 -20.98 -15.92
C PHE A 72 9.04 -22.50 -16.09
N PHE A 73 8.23 -23.20 -15.29
CA PHE A 73 8.06 -24.65 -15.39
C PHE A 73 7.45 -25.07 -16.74
N THR A 74 6.42 -24.38 -17.22
CA THR A 74 5.81 -24.67 -18.54
C THR A 74 6.80 -24.49 -19.70
N ARG A 75 7.70 -23.49 -19.63
CA ARG A 75 8.77 -23.35 -20.63
C ARG A 75 9.76 -24.50 -20.58
N LYS A 76 10.04 -25.03 -19.39
CA LYS A 76 10.89 -26.22 -19.22
C LYS A 76 10.28 -27.47 -19.85
N LEU A 77 8.95 -27.53 -19.96
CA LEU A 77 8.19 -28.58 -20.64
C LEU A 77 8.02 -28.32 -22.15
N ALA A 78 8.78 -27.38 -22.74
CA ALA A 78 8.72 -26.99 -24.14
C ALA A 78 7.35 -26.47 -24.62
N ILE A 79 6.52 -25.94 -23.71
CA ILE A 79 5.30 -25.21 -24.07
C ILE A 79 5.71 -23.76 -24.42
N ASP A 80 5.70 -23.41 -25.70
CA ASP A 80 6.18 -22.10 -26.20
C ASP A 80 5.14 -20.97 -26.10
N VAL A 81 4.02 -21.21 -25.42
CA VAL A 81 2.95 -20.21 -25.27
C VAL A 81 3.22 -19.32 -24.06
N SER A 82 3.36 -18.01 -24.30
CA SER A 82 3.46 -17.00 -23.24
C SER A 82 2.10 -16.72 -22.59
N TRP A 83 1.66 -17.62 -21.71
CA TRP A 83 0.37 -17.52 -21.02
C TRP A 83 0.36 -16.53 -19.84
N LEU A 84 1.53 -16.14 -19.30
CA LEU A 84 1.62 -15.28 -18.11
C LEU A 84 0.91 -13.92 -18.27
N PRO A 85 1.05 -13.18 -19.39
CA PRO A 85 0.29 -11.95 -19.60
C PRO A 85 -1.22 -12.19 -19.64
N PHE A 86 -1.65 -13.27 -20.30
CA PHE A 86 -3.06 -13.64 -20.36
C PHE A 86 -3.60 -13.95 -18.95
N ALA A 87 -2.92 -14.80 -18.18
CA ALA A 87 -3.31 -15.10 -16.81
C ALA A 87 -3.37 -13.85 -15.92
N THR A 88 -2.40 -12.94 -16.05
CA THR A 88 -2.39 -11.65 -15.32
C THR A 88 -3.65 -10.83 -15.61
N ILE A 89 -4.00 -10.69 -16.90
CA ILE A 89 -5.20 -9.97 -17.34
C ILE A 89 -6.47 -10.69 -16.90
N THR A 90 -6.53 -12.02 -17.03
CA THR A 90 -7.68 -12.82 -16.59
C THR A 90 -7.93 -12.68 -15.09
N ILE A 91 -6.87 -12.72 -14.26
CA ILE A 91 -7.00 -12.53 -12.81
C ILE A 91 -7.48 -11.11 -12.50
N ALA A 92 -6.96 -10.09 -13.18
CA ALA A 92 -7.40 -8.71 -13.02
C ALA A 92 -8.90 -8.56 -13.35
N ILE A 93 -9.35 -9.11 -14.49
CA ILE A 93 -10.75 -9.07 -14.90
C ILE A 93 -11.62 -9.84 -13.90
N PHE A 94 -11.28 -11.08 -13.58
CA PHE A 94 -12.07 -11.92 -12.68
C PHE A 94 -12.22 -11.30 -11.28
N SER A 95 -11.12 -10.84 -10.68
CA SER A 95 -11.15 -10.22 -9.35
C SER A 95 -11.92 -8.91 -9.34
N THR A 96 -11.81 -8.11 -10.40
CA THR A 96 -12.57 -6.87 -10.55
C THR A 96 -14.06 -7.16 -10.77
N SER A 97 -14.41 -8.12 -11.63
CA SER A 97 -15.79 -8.53 -11.87
C SER A 97 -16.45 -9.08 -10.60
N PHE A 98 -15.74 -9.88 -9.82
CA PHE A 98 -16.24 -10.35 -8.52
C PHE A 98 -16.51 -9.17 -7.57
N LEU A 99 -15.57 -8.23 -7.48
CA LEU A 99 -15.72 -7.04 -6.62
C LEU A 99 -16.92 -6.19 -7.05
N LEU A 100 -17.06 -5.90 -8.35
CA LEU A 100 -18.19 -5.14 -8.90
C LEU A 100 -19.52 -5.88 -8.70
N TYR A 101 -19.56 -7.18 -8.98
CA TYR A 101 -20.75 -8.00 -8.76
C TYR A 101 -21.19 -7.96 -7.29
N SER A 102 -20.25 -8.14 -6.36
CA SER A 102 -20.55 -8.11 -4.93
C SER A 102 -21.09 -6.75 -4.49
N HIS A 103 -20.49 -5.66 -4.99
CA HIS A 103 -20.90 -4.30 -4.65
C HIS A 103 -22.26 -3.91 -5.24
N LEU A 104 -22.52 -4.23 -6.50
CA LEU A 104 -23.76 -3.85 -7.21
C LEU A 104 -24.98 -4.64 -6.72
N ASN A 105 -24.79 -5.89 -6.27
CA ASN A 105 -25.87 -6.74 -5.75
C ASN A 105 -25.99 -6.69 -4.22
N ASP A 106 -25.26 -5.79 -3.54
CA ASP A 106 -25.15 -5.70 -2.08
C ASP A 106 -24.85 -7.05 -1.39
N VAL A 107 -24.10 -7.91 -2.08
CA VAL A 107 -23.59 -9.15 -1.52
C VAL A 107 -22.40 -8.80 -0.65
N LYS A 108 -22.37 -9.30 0.59
CA LYS A 108 -21.28 -9.09 1.53
C LYS A 108 -20.54 -10.40 1.77
N PRO A 109 -19.58 -10.78 0.89
CA PRO A 109 -18.72 -11.93 1.13
C PRO A 109 -17.98 -11.79 2.47
N HIS A 110 -17.53 -12.93 2.98
CA HIS A 110 -16.64 -12.95 4.14
C HIS A 110 -15.47 -11.97 3.94
N TRP A 111 -15.12 -11.22 4.99
CA TRP A 111 -14.17 -10.09 4.95
C TRP A 111 -12.84 -10.44 4.25
N PHE A 112 -12.38 -11.69 4.42
CA PHE A 112 -11.16 -12.17 3.78
C PHE A 112 -11.27 -12.14 2.26
N TYR A 113 -12.37 -12.64 1.68
CA TYR A 113 -12.57 -12.65 0.23
C TYR A 113 -12.70 -11.23 -0.31
N THR A 114 -13.45 -10.38 0.39
CA THR A 114 -13.59 -8.97 0.01
C THR A 114 -12.24 -8.27 -0.07
N LYS A 115 -11.38 -8.44 0.95
CA LYS A 115 -10.01 -7.88 0.94
C LYS A 115 -9.16 -8.53 -0.15
N PHE A 116 -9.15 -9.86 -0.24
CA PHE A 116 -8.36 -10.60 -1.21
C PHE A 116 -8.65 -10.17 -2.64
N PHE A 117 -9.92 -10.15 -3.06
CA PHE A 117 -10.30 -9.73 -4.41
C PHE A 117 -10.07 -8.25 -4.66
N ARG A 118 -10.22 -7.38 -3.65
CA ARG A 118 -9.90 -5.96 -3.77
C ARG A 118 -8.41 -5.72 -4.04
N PHE A 119 -7.52 -6.35 -3.26
CA PHE A 119 -6.08 -6.21 -3.45
C PHE A 119 -5.60 -6.92 -4.72
N SER A 120 -6.18 -8.08 -5.05
CA SER A 120 -5.92 -8.77 -6.32
C SER A 120 -6.32 -7.91 -7.52
N SER A 121 -7.49 -7.29 -7.49
CA SER A 121 -7.94 -6.38 -8.55
C SER A 121 -6.95 -5.23 -8.72
N ALA A 122 -6.63 -4.49 -7.64
CA ALA A 122 -5.70 -3.37 -7.72
C ALA A 122 -4.31 -3.77 -8.22
N PHE A 123 -3.74 -4.86 -7.69
CA PHE A 123 -2.40 -5.33 -8.04
C PHE A 123 -2.31 -5.80 -9.49
N PHE A 124 -3.23 -6.67 -9.91
CA PHE A 124 -3.19 -7.25 -11.25
C PHE A 124 -3.73 -6.29 -12.32
N ILE A 125 -4.56 -5.28 -12.00
CA ILE A 125 -4.82 -4.17 -12.91
C ILE A 125 -3.51 -3.43 -13.21
N GLY A 126 -2.73 -3.08 -12.19
CA GLY A 126 -1.42 -2.46 -12.38
C GLY A 126 -0.48 -3.29 -13.26
N GLY A 127 -0.38 -4.59 -12.97
CA GLY A 127 0.39 -5.55 -13.79
C GLY A 127 -0.12 -5.64 -15.24
N SER A 128 -1.43 -5.63 -15.43
CA SER A 128 -2.07 -5.64 -16.76
C SER A 128 -1.75 -4.38 -17.55
N LEU A 129 -1.85 -3.20 -16.91
CA LEU A 129 -1.49 -1.91 -17.52
C LEU A 129 -0.02 -1.88 -17.92
N TYR A 130 0.88 -2.49 -17.13
CA TYR A 130 2.28 -2.64 -17.50
C TYR A 130 2.49 -3.52 -18.74
N ILE A 131 1.73 -4.62 -18.86
CA ILE A 131 1.77 -5.50 -20.05
C ILE A 131 1.37 -4.73 -21.30
N ILE A 132 0.28 -3.96 -21.24
CA ILE A 132 -0.24 -3.20 -22.39
C ILE A 132 0.31 -1.77 -22.50
N ARG A 133 1.37 -1.43 -21.74
CA ARG A 133 1.90 -0.05 -21.63
C ARG A 133 2.21 0.62 -22.96
N ASN A 134 2.66 -0.14 -23.96
CA ASN A 134 2.98 0.39 -25.30
C ASN A 134 1.74 0.83 -26.09
N ARG A 135 0.53 0.52 -25.61
CA ARG A 135 -0.75 0.93 -26.18
C ARG A 135 -1.44 2.03 -25.37
N ILE A 136 -0.95 2.31 -24.16
CA ILE A 136 -1.54 3.31 -23.27
C ILE A 136 -0.82 4.63 -23.50
N SER A 137 -1.56 5.65 -23.92
CA SER A 137 -1.06 7.02 -23.99
C SER A 137 -1.39 7.72 -22.69
N LEU A 138 -0.37 8.19 -21.97
CA LEU A 138 -0.52 9.06 -20.81
C LEU A 138 -0.40 10.50 -21.29
N THR A 139 -1.51 11.25 -21.26
CA THR A 139 -1.52 12.68 -21.65
C THR A 139 -2.31 13.52 -20.67
N TYR A 140 -1.95 14.81 -20.53
CA TYR A 140 -2.68 15.75 -19.66
C TYR A 140 -4.17 15.88 -20.02
N PRO A 141 -4.57 15.96 -21.32
CA PRO A 141 -5.99 15.99 -21.68
C PRO A 141 -6.72 14.74 -21.19
N LEU A 142 -6.15 13.54 -21.40
CA LEU A 142 -6.78 12.29 -20.95
C LEU A 142 -6.85 12.19 -19.42
N MET A 143 -5.84 12.71 -18.71
CA MET A 143 -5.86 12.80 -17.25
C MET A 143 -6.99 13.71 -16.76
N LEU A 144 -7.17 14.88 -17.39
CA LEU A 144 -8.24 15.82 -17.04
C LEU A 144 -9.62 15.23 -17.35
N THR A 145 -9.80 14.58 -18.51
CA THR A 145 -11.08 13.92 -18.82
C THR A 145 -11.38 12.79 -17.85
N ALA A 146 -10.40 11.95 -17.53
CA ALA A 146 -10.54 10.87 -16.55
C ALA A 146 -10.89 11.42 -15.15
N SER A 147 -10.26 12.51 -14.75
CA SER A 147 -10.53 13.18 -13.47
C SER A 147 -11.92 13.78 -13.43
N ALA A 148 -12.36 14.41 -14.53
CA ALA A 148 -13.71 14.96 -14.66
C ALA A 148 -14.78 13.87 -14.61
N ILE A 149 -14.57 12.75 -15.31
CA ILE A 149 -15.46 11.59 -15.26
C ILE A 149 -15.57 11.06 -13.82
N LEU A 150 -14.43 10.86 -13.15
CA LEU A 150 -14.41 10.39 -11.76
C LEU A 150 -15.13 11.37 -10.83
N ALA A 151 -14.83 12.67 -10.90
CA ALA A 151 -15.48 13.69 -10.08
C ALA A 151 -16.99 13.77 -10.34
N SER A 152 -17.40 13.78 -11.61
CA SER A 152 -18.82 13.83 -11.98
C SER A 152 -19.57 12.59 -11.51
N SER A 153 -18.92 11.42 -11.47
CA SER A 153 -19.53 10.18 -10.96
C SER A 153 -19.94 10.29 -9.50
N PHE A 154 -19.16 10.98 -8.65
CA PHE A 154 -19.51 11.19 -7.24
C PHE A 154 -20.62 12.21 -7.03
N LEU A 155 -20.85 13.10 -8.01
CA LEU A 155 -21.88 14.14 -7.93
C LEU A 155 -23.23 13.68 -8.50
N ILE A 156 -23.20 12.85 -9.56
CA ILE A 156 -24.37 12.49 -10.36
C ILE A 156 -24.87 11.08 -10.03
N LEU A 157 -23.95 10.13 -9.83
CA LEU A 157 -24.33 8.73 -9.63
C LEU A 157 -24.55 8.45 -8.16
N ASN A 158 -25.33 7.40 -7.89
CA ASN A 158 -25.38 6.84 -6.54
C ASN A 158 -24.01 6.22 -6.17
N THR A 159 -23.83 5.94 -4.87
CA THR A 159 -22.59 5.36 -4.35
C THR A 159 -22.20 4.08 -5.07
N GLN A 160 -23.17 3.24 -5.46
CA GLN A 160 -22.93 1.95 -6.11
C GLN A 160 -22.26 2.09 -7.49
N TYR A 161 -22.78 2.96 -8.35
CA TYR A 161 -22.22 3.16 -9.69
C TYR A 161 -20.97 4.04 -9.67
N SER A 162 -20.86 4.98 -8.72
CA SER A 162 -19.63 5.77 -8.53
C SER A 162 -18.41 4.89 -8.21
N PHE A 163 -18.61 3.80 -7.49
CA PHE A 163 -17.56 2.84 -7.15
C PHE A 163 -16.98 2.12 -8.39
N VAL A 164 -17.83 1.83 -9.39
CA VAL A 164 -17.41 1.24 -10.66
C VAL A 164 -16.44 2.19 -11.38
N VAL A 165 -16.82 3.46 -11.49
CA VAL A 165 -15.99 4.50 -12.12
C VAL A 165 -14.68 4.67 -11.33
N TYR A 166 -14.76 4.70 -10.00
CA TYR A 166 -13.59 4.78 -9.14
C TYR A 166 -12.58 3.66 -9.41
N ILE A 167 -13.00 2.40 -9.46
CA ILE A 167 -12.07 1.27 -9.71
C ILE A 167 -11.43 1.35 -11.09
N LEU A 168 -12.20 1.74 -12.12
CA LEU A 168 -11.71 1.72 -13.50
C LEU A 168 -10.76 2.87 -13.81
N PHE A 169 -11.02 4.08 -13.28
CA PHE A 169 -10.27 5.28 -13.64
C PHE A 169 -9.09 5.57 -12.70
N THR A 170 -9.19 5.18 -11.43
CA THR A 170 -8.13 5.45 -10.43
C THR A 170 -6.75 4.89 -10.84
N PRO A 171 -6.61 3.64 -11.34
CA PRO A 171 -5.32 3.12 -11.77
C PRO A 171 -4.67 3.96 -12.87
N TYR A 172 -5.46 4.40 -13.86
CA TYR A 172 -4.97 5.27 -14.93
C TYR A 172 -4.54 6.64 -14.41
N LEU A 173 -5.32 7.23 -13.50
CA LEU A 173 -4.99 8.52 -12.88
C LEU A 173 -3.71 8.43 -12.02
N ILE A 174 -3.51 7.32 -11.31
CA ILE A 174 -2.26 7.06 -10.56
C ILE A 174 -1.07 7.00 -11.53
N LEU A 175 -1.20 6.30 -12.67
CA LEU A 175 -0.14 6.25 -13.68
C LEU A 175 0.12 7.64 -14.29
N CYS A 176 -0.93 8.41 -14.58
CA CYS A 176 -0.78 9.80 -15.01
C CYS A 176 0.00 10.63 -13.98
N ALA A 177 -0.37 10.54 -12.71
CA ALA A 177 0.30 11.26 -11.63
C ALA A 177 1.76 10.82 -11.44
N ALA A 178 2.07 9.55 -11.70
CA ALA A 178 3.43 9.02 -11.57
C ALA A 178 4.34 9.37 -12.76
N TYR A 179 3.83 9.37 -13.99
CA TYR A 179 4.65 9.43 -15.21
C TYR A 179 4.49 10.71 -16.06
N LEU A 180 3.45 11.52 -15.85
CA LEU A 180 3.31 12.82 -16.54
C LEU A 180 4.19 13.93 -15.97
N PRO A 181 4.36 14.07 -14.64
CA PRO A 181 5.21 15.13 -14.11
C PRO A 181 6.63 15.03 -14.65
N ASN A 182 7.16 16.15 -15.12
CA ASN A 182 8.52 16.25 -15.67
C ASN A 182 9.29 17.40 -15.00
N GLY A 183 10.62 17.37 -15.13
CA GLY A 183 11.48 18.48 -14.74
C GLY A 183 11.56 18.70 -13.22
N LYS A 184 11.27 19.93 -12.77
CA LYS A 184 11.57 20.40 -11.40
C LYS A 184 10.84 19.62 -10.30
N ILE A 185 9.63 19.13 -10.56
CA ILE A 185 8.86 18.34 -9.59
C ILE A 185 9.60 17.03 -9.24
N LEU A 186 10.18 16.36 -10.24
CA LEU A 186 10.93 15.11 -10.04
C LEU A 186 12.26 15.31 -9.30
N ASN A 187 12.74 16.54 -9.13
CA ASN A 187 13.94 16.78 -8.30
C ASN A 187 13.70 16.38 -6.84
N TYR A 188 12.45 16.30 -6.38
CA TYR A 188 12.12 15.76 -5.06
C TYR A 188 12.65 14.34 -4.86
N ASN A 189 12.68 13.50 -5.90
CA ASN A 189 13.19 12.13 -5.83
C ASN A 189 14.69 12.06 -5.47
N LYS A 190 15.43 13.17 -5.57
CA LYS A 190 16.84 13.25 -5.15
C LYS A 190 17.01 13.35 -3.63
N LEU A 191 15.95 13.73 -2.90
CA LEU A 191 16.02 13.91 -1.46
C LEU A 191 16.05 12.57 -0.72
N GLY A 192 15.42 11.54 -1.27
CA GLY A 192 15.36 10.21 -0.66
C GLY A 192 14.00 9.57 -0.86
N ASP A 193 13.87 8.30 -0.43
CA ASP A 193 12.60 7.59 -0.42
C ASP A 193 11.97 7.68 0.99
N TYR A 194 11.26 8.77 1.23
CA TYR A 194 10.58 8.98 2.52
C TYR A 194 9.23 8.28 2.61
N SER A 195 8.77 7.64 1.53
CA SER A 195 7.41 7.11 1.44
C SER A 195 7.12 6.05 2.49
N TYR A 196 8.09 5.18 2.76
CA TYR A 196 7.99 4.13 3.76
C TYR A 196 7.89 4.70 5.18
N GLY A 197 8.78 5.63 5.54
CA GLY A 197 8.70 6.35 6.82
C GLY A 197 7.37 7.09 6.99
N MET A 198 6.90 7.78 5.95
CA MET A 198 5.60 8.45 5.97
C MET A 198 4.46 7.47 6.26
N TYR A 199 4.49 6.29 5.66
CA TYR A 199 3.48 5.25 5.86
C TYR A 199 3.49 4.67 7.29
N ILE A 200 4.67 4.39 7.84
CA ILE A 200 4.82 3.76 9.17
C ILE A 200 4.55 4.73 10.32
N TYR A 201 5.05 5.97 10.24
CA TYR A 201 5.00 6.91 11.37
C TYR A 201 3.72 7.75 11.42
N ALA A 202 2.95 7.86 10.33
CA ALA A 202 1.78 8.72 10.27
C ALA A 202 0.75 8.41 11.36
N TRP A 203 0.40 7.14 11.55
CA TRP A 203 -0.63 6.74 12.51
C TRP A 203 -0.23 6.99 13.97
N PRO A 204 0.94 6.53 14.47
CA PRO A 204 1.37 6.85 15.84
C PRO A 204 1.41 8.36 16.13
N ILE A 205 1.85 9.17 15.16
CA ILE A 205 1.91 10.62 15.32
C ILE A 205 0.51 11.22 15.41
N GLN A 206 -0.42 10.81 14.55
CA GLN A 206 -1.82 11.24 14.60
C GLN A 206 -2.45 10.88 15.95
N GLN A 207 -2.18 9.68 16.49
CA GLN A 207 -2.65 9.26 17.81
C GLN A 207 -2.09 10.16 18.93
N CYS A 208 -0.78 10.43 18.92
CA CYS A 208 -0.15 11.31 19.90
C CYS A 208 -0.76 12.72 19.86
N ILE A 209 -0.98 13.28 18.67
CA ILE A 209 -1.60 14.60 18.49
C ILE A 209 -3.04 14.59 18.98
N ALA A 210 -3.83 13.57 18.60
CA ALA A 210 -5.24 13.47 18.95
C ALA A 210 -5.47 13.38 20.47
N ILE A 211 -4.60 12.65 21.18
CA ILE A 211 -4.63 12.54 22.64
C ILE A 211 -4.17 13.86 23.29
N SER A 212 -3.16 14.52 22.71
CA SER A 212 -2.58 15.75 23.29
C SER A 212 -3.44 16.99 23.06
N ILE A 213 -4.22 17.02 21.97
CA ILE A 213 -5.07 18.14 21.58
C ILE A 213 -6.50 17.63 21.34
N PRO A 214 -7.29 17.42 22.42
CA PRO A 214 -8.68 17.00 22.29
C PRO A 214 -9.48 17.98 21.44
N GLY A 215 -10.23 17.47 20.45
CA GLY A 215 -11.06 18.30 19.57
C GLY A 215 -10.29 19.01 18.44
N ILE A 216 -9.03 18.63 18.17
CA ILE A 216 -8.27 19.16 17.05
C ILE A 216 -9.03 19.07 15.72
N LYS A 217 -8.99 20.16 14.93
CA LYS A 217 -9.68 20.20 13.64
C LYS A 217 -8.95 19.37 12.59
N PRO A 218 -9.64 18.80 11.58
CA PRO A 218 -9.01 17.94 10.57
C PRO A 218 -7.83 18.59 9.82
N PHE A 219 -7.93 19.88 9.50
CA PHE A 219 -6.85 20.58 8.79
C PHE A 219 -5.62 20.82 9.68
N GLU A 220 -5.83 21.14 10.95
CA GLU A 220 -4.75 21.30 11.94
C GLU A 220 -4.06 19.96 12.19
N MET A 221 -4.83 18.88 12.35
CA MET A 221 -4.32 17.52 12.44
C MET A 221 -3.47 17.17 11.21
N PHE A 222 -3.96 17.47 10.00
CA PHE A 222 -3.22 17.20 8.77
C PHE A 222 -1.85 17.89 8.76
N ILE A 223 -1.80 19.20 9.07
CA ILE A 223 -0.54 19.95 9.06
C ILE A 223 0.43 19.40 10.11
N LEU A 224 -0.01 19.25 11.36
CA LEU A 224 0.84 18.79 12.46
C LEU A 224 1.33 17.36 12.22
N ALA A 225 0.44 16.46 11.80
CA ALA A 225 0.80 15.10 11.48
C ALA A 225 1.75 15.04 10.28
N PHE A 226 1.50 15.80 9.22
CA PHE A 226 2.37 15.82 8.04
C PHE A 226 3.79 16.28 8.40
N VAL A 227 3.92 17.40 9.12
CA VAL A 227 5.23 17.93 9.52
C VAL A 227 5.96 16.97 10.45
N GLY A 228 5.28 16.48 11.50
CA GLY A 228 5.87 15.53 12.44
C GLY A 228 6.30 14.22 11.77
N THR A 229 5.45 13.69 10.88
CA THR A 229 5.74 12.45 10.16
C THR A 229 6.89 12.64 9.21
N LEU A 230 6.95 13.75 8.49
CA LEU A 230 8.03 14.05 7.56
C LEU A 230 9.39 14.16 8.28
N MET A 231 9.42 14.76 9.47
CA MET A 231 10.64 14.82 10.29
C MET A 231 11.14 13.43 10.69
N LEU A 232 10.24 12.54 11.16
CA LEU A 232 10.61 11.17 11.51
C LEU A 232 10.98 10.34 10.28
N ALA A 233 10.25 10.48 9.18
CA ALA A 233 10.55 9.81 7.92
C ALA A 233 11.92 10.23 7.37
N TYR A 234 12.27 11.52 7.46
CA TYR A 234 13.60 12.03 7.11
C TYR A 234 14.69 11.39 7.99
N CYS A 235 14.49 11.32 9.31
CA CYS A 235 15.45 10.70 10.21
C CYS A 235 15.60 9.19 9.92
N SER A 236 14.47 8.49 9.76
CA SER A 236 14.43 7.06 9.42
C SER A 236 15.19 6.77 8.14
N TRP A 237 14.96 7.57 7.09
CA TRP A 237 15.64 7.41 5.82
C TRP A 237 17.16 7.55 5.96
N ASN A 238 17.64 8.63 6.59
CA ASN A 238 19.07 8.93 6.63
C ASN A 238 19.84 8.02 7.59
N TYR A 239 19.24 7.61 8.71
CA TYR A 239 19.93 6.86 9.76
C TYR A 239 19.66 5.36 9.75
N ILE A 240 18.56 4.89 9.15
CA ILE A 240 18.16 3.49 9.17
C ILE A 240 18.07 2.93 7.75
N GLU A 241 17.18 3.47 6.92
CA GLU A 241 16.80 2.84 5.66
C GLU A 241 17.90 2.95 4.60
N LYS A 242 18.46 4.14 4.38
CA LYS A 242 19.55 4.36 3.41
C LYS A 242 20.81 3.56 3.75
N PRO A 243 21.29 3.51 5.01
CA PRO A 243 22.37 2.62 5.40
C PRO A 243 22.04 1.13 5.18
N ALA A 244 20.86 0.67 5.56
CA ALA A 244 20.44 -0.72 5.39
C ALA A 244 20.40 -1.13 3.90
N LEU A 245 19.87 -0.26 3.03
CA LEU A 245 19.85 -0.48 1.59
C LEU A 245 21.25 -0.54 0.98
N ARG A 246 22.20 0.28 1.46
CA ARG A 246 23.61 0.24 1.03
C ARG A 246 24.28 -1.07 1.40
N ILE A 247 23.96 -1.64 2.57
CA ILE A 247 24.47 -2.95 2.97
C ILE A 247 23.91 -4.04 2.03
N LYS A 248 22.60 -4.00 1.73
CA LYS A 248 21.96 -4.92 0.78
C LYS A 248 22.60 -4.85 -0.61
N SER A 249 22.85 -3.66 -1.16
CA SER A 249 23.46 -3.53 -2.49
C SER A 249 24.85 -4.17 -2.53
N ASN A 250 25.64 -4.01 -1.47
CA ASN A 250 26.98 -4.59 -1.38
C ASN A 250 26.96 -6.12 -1.27
N LEU A 251 25.93 -6.69 -0.64
CA LEU A 251 25.72 -8.14 -0.56
C LEU A 251 25.23 -8.72 -1.90
N SER A 252 24.39 -7.99 -2.63
CA SER A 252 23.87 -8.41 -3.93
C SER A 252 24.92 -8.42 -5.05
N ILE A 253 26.00 -7.62 -4.93
CA ILE A 253 27.04 -7.49 -5.97
C ILE A 253 28.07 -8.65 -5.93
N LYS A 254 28.01 -9.57 -4.94
CA LYS A 254 28.83 -10.78 -4.93
C LYS A 254 28.27 -11.97 -5.73
N GLY A 255 27.14 -11.80 -6.42
CA GLY A 255 26.68 -12.74 -7.45
C GLY A 255 27.22 -12.32 -8.81
N ASN A 256 28.41 -12.79 -9.18
CA ASN A 256 28.93 -12.68 -10.54
C ASN A 256 27.96 -13.37 -11.52
N ILE A 257 27.04 -12.59 -12.10
CA ILE A 257 26.45 -12.91 -13.39
C ILE A 257 27.32 -12.18 -14.40
N THR A 258 28.33 -12.88 -14.88
CA THR A 258 29.03 -12.55 -16.11
C THR A 258 27.98 -12.41 -17.21
N ARG A 259 27.82 -11.18 -17.72
CA ARG A 259 27.25 -10.95 -19.05
C ARG A 259 28.24 -11.39 -20.10
#